data_AF-A0A7C0VWV0-F1
#
_entry.id   AF-A0A7C0VWV0-F1
#
_cell.length_a   1.000
_cell.length_b   1.000
_cell.length_c   1.000
_cell.angle_alpha   90.00
_cell.angle_beta   90.00
_cell.angle_gamma   90.00
#
_symmetry.space_group_name_H-M   'P 1'
#
loop_
_entity.id
_entity.type
_entity.pdbx_description
1 polymer ?
#
loop_
_entity_poly.entity_id
_entity_poly.type
_entity_poly.pdbx_seq_one_letter_code
_entity_poly.pdbx_strand_id
1 'polypeptide(L)' 'MESDQAPPVQPPVPPLALYVHLPWCVRKCPYCDFNSYALRGPVPERA' A
#
# COMPACT_ATOMS: atom_id res chain seq x y z
N MET A 1 10.60 -46.87 18.82
CA MET A 1 9.43 -46.23 19.42
C MET A 1 9.88 -44.89 19.96
N GLU A 2 10.13 -43.94 19.07
CA GLU A 2 10.33 -42.53 19.41
C GLU A 2 10.21 -41.72 18.11
N SER A 3 9.39 -40.68 18.18
CA SER A 3 9.51 -39.45 17.39
C SER A 3 9.19 -39.47 15.88
N ASP A 4 7.95 -39.83 15.54
CA ASP A 4 7.26 -39.21 14.40
C ASP A 4 6.57 -37.91 14.87
N GLN A 5 7.35 -36.97 15.41
CA GLN A 5 6.82 -35.65 15.75
C GLN A 5 7.18 -34.67 14.64
N ALA A 6 6.28 -34.55 13.66
CA ALA A 6 6.34 -33.45 12.71
C ALA A 6 6.23 -32.11 13.45
N PRO A 7 7.05 -31.10 13.07
CA PRO A 7 6.97 -29.77 13.68
C PRO A 7 5.60 -29.13 13.39
N PRO A 8 5.10 -28.27 14.29
CA PRO A 8 3.84 -27.57 14.06
C PRO A 8 3.95 -26.69 12.81
N VAL A 9 3.15 -27.01 11.79
CA VAL A 9 2.94 -26.15 10.62
C VAL A 9 2.18 -24.91 11.09
N GLN A 10 2.89 -23.80 11.18
CA GLN A 10 2.26 -22.50 11.41
C GLN A 10 1.50 -22.11 10.15
N PRO A 11 0.24 -21.67 10.24
CA PRO A 11 -0.48 -21.18 9.07
C PRO A 11 0.31 -20.00 8.48
N PRO A 12 0.47 -19.93 7.15
CA PRO A 12 1.17 -18.82 6.53
C PRO A 12 0.45 -17.52 6.91
N VAL A 13 1.19 -16.56 7.44
CA VAL A 13 0.66 -15.22 7.66
C VAL A 13 0.20 -14.67 6.31
N PRO A 14 -0.99 -14.03 6.25
CA PRO A 14 -1.44 -13.43 5.00
C PRO A 14 -0.40 -12.41 4.52
N PRO A 15 -0.13 -12.34 3.21
CA PRO A 15 0.83 -11.38 2.69
C PRO A 15 0.34 -9.96 2.97
N LEU A 16 1.21 -9.14 3.56
CA LEU A 16 0.93 -7.73 3.80
C LEU A 16 1.00 -6.97 2.47
N ALA A 17 -0.04 -6.21 2.15
CA ALA A 17 -0.07 -5.31 1.01
C ALA A 17 -0.48 -3.90 1.45
N LEU A 18 0.12 -2.89 0.83
CA LEU A 18 -0.18 -1.48 1.07
C LEU A 18 -0.54 -0.81 -0.25
N TYR A 19 -1.69 -0.14 -0.27
CA TYR A 19 -2.10 0.73 -1.36
C TYR A 19 -1.94 2.18 -0.93
N VAL A 20 -1.20 2.96 -1.71
CA VAL A 20 -0.97 4.39 -1.45
C VAL A 20 -1.56 5.20 -2.60
N HIS A 21 -2.55 6.04 -2.27
CA HIS A 21 -3.12 7.00 -3.21
C HIS A 21 -2.49 8.38 -2.98
N LEU A 22 -1.84 8.93 -4.01
CA LEU A 22 -1.22 10.26 -4.00
C LEU A 22 -2.05 11.19 -4.90
N PRO A 23 -3.08 11.89 -4.37
CA PRO A 23 -4.05 12.62 -5.19
C PRO A 23 -3.54 13.98 -5.70
N TRP A 24 -2.33 14.40 -5.35
CA TRP A 24 -1.80 15.71 -5.72
C TRP A 24 -0.63 15.60 -6.68
N CYS A 25 -0.65 16.43 -7.71
CA CYS A 25 0.44 16.55 -8.67
C CYS A 25 0.80 18.02 -8.87
N VAL A 26 2.08 18.30 -9.11
CA VAL A 26 2.59 19.65 -9.47
C VAL A 26 1.87 20.19 -10.71
N ARG A 27 1.50 19.30 -11.64
CA ARG A 27 0.63 19.58 -12.77
C ARG A 27 -0.26 18.37 -13.07
N LYS A 28 -1.49 18.60 -13.52
CA LYS A 28 -2.39 17.54 -13.98
C LYS A 28 -2.07 17.22 -15.45
N CYS A 29 -1.64 15.99 -15.73
CA CYS A 29 -1.36 15.53 -17.10
C CYS A 29 -2.65 15.02 -17.78
N PRO A 30 -2.73 15.05 -19.12
CA PRO A 30 -3.94 14.65 -19.87
C PRO A 30 -4.29 13.15 -19.76
N TYR A 31 -3.40 12.34 -19.18
CA TYR A 31 -3.59 10.90 -18.97
C TYR A 31 -3.62 10.53 -17.48
N CYS A 32 -3.79 11.50 -16.57
CA CYS A 32 -3.99 11.22 -15.14
C CYS A 32 -5.37 10.58 -14.92
N ASP A 33 -5.44 9.27 -15.12
CA ASP A 33 -6.64 8.42 -14.91
C ASP A 33 -6.91 8.13 -13.42
N PHE A 34 -5.97 8.47 -12.53
CA PHE A 34 -6.20 8.45 -11.10
C PHE A 34 -6.95 9.71 -10.62
N ASN A 35 -7.78 9.56 -9.58
CA ASN A 35 -8.51 10.65 -8.90
C ASN A 35 -7.52 11.67 -8.33
N SER A 36 -7.14 12.65 -9.16
CA SER A 36 -6.04 13.59 -8.93
C SER A 36 -6.48 15.04 -9.14
N TYR A 37 -5.99 15.91 -8.24
CA TYR A 37 -6.25 17.35 -8.21
C TYR A 37 -4.93 18.11 -8.42
N ALA A 38 -5.00 19.23 -9.13
CA ALA A 38 -3.86 20.13 -9.21
C ALA A 38 -3.61 20.74 -7.82
N LEU A 39 -2.35 20.73 -7.37
CA LEU A 39 -1.99 21.27 -6.07
C LEU A 39 -2.19 22.79 -6.06
N ARG A 40 -2.95 23.31 -5.09
CA ARG A 40 -3.16 24.75 -4.86
C ARG A 40 -2.56 25.12 -3.51
N GLY A 41 -1.28 25.48 -3.48
CA GLY A 41 -0.54 25.79 -2.25
C GLY A 41 0.42 24.66 -1.82
N PRO A 42 1.01 24.73 -0.62
CA PRO A 42 1.93 23.70 -0.12
C PRO A 42 1.21 22.36 0.13
N VAL A 43 1.97 21.26 0.07
CA VAL A 43 1.46 19.93 0.37
C VAL A 43 1.07 19.86 1.86
N PRO A 44 -0.13 19.37 2.21
CA PRO A 44 -0.50 19.19 3.60
C PRO A 44 0.38 18.13 4.27
N GLU A 45 1.08 18.51 5.33
CA GLU A 45 2.02 17.65 6.07
C GLU A 45 1.33 16.79 7.15
N ARG A 46 0.06 17.09 7.45
CA ARG A 46 -0.80 16.35 8.37
C ARG A 46 -1.90 15.64 7.59
N ALA A 47 -2.10 14.36 7.91
CA ALA A 47 -3.16 13.52 7.37
C ALA A 47 -4.51 13.79 8.07
#